data_AF-A0A0C9UR32-F1
#
_entry.id   AF-A0A0C9UR32-F1
#
_cell.length_a   1.000
_cell.length_b   1.000
_cell.length_c   1.000
_cell.angle_alpha   90.00
_cell.angle_beta   90.00
_cell.angle_gamma   90.00
#
_symmetry.space_group_name_H-M   'P 1'
#
loop_
_entity.id
_entity.type
_entity.pdbx_description
1 polymer ?
#
loop_
_entity_poly.entity_id
_entity_poly.type
_entity_poly.pdbx_seq_one_letter_code
_entity_poly.pdbx_strand_id
1 'polypeptide(L)'
;MSIIGHYNIFSAAPGQLSTFIGQVPQTSPPPDILVLVQPPEVPAEIWTVKSTDTDKFIVCAERSPPSNYCWILKENGLFVSATSPPTAFFIVQVEDGNVLITVPQQDLALTLSEEELDEDGLPPISANPINFSENQRWTFQALGLD
;
A
#
# COMPACT_ATOMS: atom_id res chain seq x y z
N MET A 1 -1.06 -14.52 13.12
CA MET A 1 -0.30 -14.54 11.86
C MET A 1 0.72 -13.41 11.94
N SER A 2 2.01 -13.66 11.70
CA SER A 2 2.99 -12.56 11.63
C SER A 2 2.90 -11.95 10.23
N ILE A 3 2.59 -10.66 10.13
CA ILE A 3 2.52 -9.92 8.85
C ILE A 3 3.80 -9.13 8.56
N ILE A 4 4.87 -9.40 9.32
CA ILE A 4 6.19 -8.80 9.15
C ILE A 4 6.96 -9.65 8.13
N GLY A 5 7.55 -9.00 7.13
CA GLY A 5 8.27 -9.68 6.05
C GLY A 5 8.15 -8.95 4.70
N HIS A 6 8.47 -9.68 3.62
CA HIS A 6 8.40 -9.20 2.24
C HIS A 6 7.16 -9.77 1.54
N TYR A 7 6.38 -8.88 0.92
CA TYR A 7 5.09 -9.23 0.33
C TYR A 7 4.88 -8.54 -1.02
N ASN A 8 4.17 -9.22 -1.92
CA ASN A 8 3.34 -8.52 -2.88
C ASN A 8 1.96 -8.30 -2.25
N ILE A 9 1.39 -7.11 -2.45
CA ILE A 9 0.09 -6.74 -1.89
C ILE A 9 -0.90 -6.58 -3.05
N PHE A 10 -2.03 -7.27 -2.97
CA PHE A 10 -3.03 -7.32 -4.02
C PHE A 10 -4.38 -6.82 -3.52
N SER A 11 -5.13 -6.13 -4.37
CA SER A 11 -6.55 -5.88 -4.15
C SER A 11 -7.31 -7.19 -4.21
N ALA A 12 -8.25 -7.38 -3.28
CA ALA A 12 -9.22 -8.48 -3.34
C ALA A 12 -10.39 -8.18 -4.28
N ALA A 13 -10.52 -6.93 -4.78
CA ALA A 13 -11.46 -6.59 -5.82
C ALA A 13 -11.19 -7.41 -7.11
N PRO A 14 -12.18 -7.56 -8.01
CA PRO A 14 -12.01 -8.29 -9.25
C PRO A 14 -10.77 -7.85 -10.04
N GLY A 15 -10.05 -8.81 -10.62
CA GLY A 15 -8.85 -8.54 -11.42
C GLY A 15 -7.51 -8.70 -10.68
N GLN A 16 -7.52 -8.93 -9.34
CA GLN A 16 -6.31 -9.20 -8.54
C GLN A 16 -5.17 -8.19 -8.80
N LEU A 17 -5.52 -6.91 -8.80
CA LEU A 17 -4.58 -5.84 -9.12
C LEU A 17 -3.51 -5.74 -8.02
N SER A 18 -2.25 -5.70 -8.42
CA SER A 18 -1.13 -5.56 -7.49
C SER A 18 -0.83 -4.10 -7.20
N THR A 19 -0.47 -3.76 -5.96
CA THR A 19 -0.01 -2.41 -5.64
C THR A 19 1.39 -2.18 -6.22
N PHE A 20 1.63 -0.97 -6.70
CA PHE A 20 2.92 -0.57 -7.23
C PHE A 20 3.17 0.92 -7.07
N ILE A 21 4.43 1.32 -7.26
CA ILE A 21 4.81 2.71 -7.46
C ILE A 21 5.48 2.82 -8.83
N GLY A 22 5.14 3.86 -9.59
CA GLY A 22 5.69 4.08 -10.92
C GLY A 22 7.18 4.38 -10.93
N GLN A 23 7.67 4.96 -12.02
CA GLN A 23 9.04 5.47 -12.05
C GLN A 23 9.21 6.58 -11.02
N VAL A 24 10.31 6.50 -10.26
CA VAL A 24 10.66 7.53 -9.27
C VAL A 24 11.56 8.57 -9.96
N PRO A 25 11.13 9.83 -10.08
CA PRO A 25 11.96 10.89 -10.65
C PRO A 25 13.24 11.10 -9.85
N GLN A 26 14.36 11.28 -10.56
CA GLN A 26 15.68 11.53 -9.95
C GLN A 26 15.87 13.02 -9.62
N THR A 27 15.03 13.57 -8.73
CA THR A 27 15.11 14.96 -8.27
C THR A 27 15.54 15.06 -6.81
N SER A 28 16.02 16.23 -6.38
CA SER A 28 16.43 16.50 -5.00
C SER A 28 15.72 17.76 -4.45
N PRO A 29 14.85 17.64 -3.42
CA PRO A 29 14.45 16.38 -2.78
C PRO A 29 13.61 15.49 -3.73
N PRO A 30 13.60 14.17 -3.51
CA PRO A 30 12.69 13.27 -4.22
C PRO A 30 11.23 13.62 -3.91
N PRO A 31 10.31 13.54 -4.88
CA PRO A 31 8.91 13.82 -4.65
C PRO A 31 8.22 12.62 -3.98
N ASP A 32 7.07 12.89 -3.35
CA ASP A 32 6.14 11.84 -2.96
C ASP A 32 5.52 11.23 -4.22
N ILE A 33 5.38 9.90 -4.27
CA ILE A 33 4.84 9.17 -5.44
C ILE A 33 3.55 8.49 -5.04
N LEU A 34 2.53 8.59 -5.88
CA LEU A 34 1.25 7.94 -5.64
C LEU A 34 1.40 6.42 -5.67
N VAL A 35 0.75 5.73 -4.74
CA VAL A 35 0.62 4.27 -4.80
C VAL A 35 -0.60 3.96 -5.64
N LEU A 36 -0.37 3.17 -6.67
CA LEU A 36 -1.33 2.79 -7.68
C LEU A 36 -1.54 1.28 -7.64
N VAL A 37 -2.55 0.80 -8.37
CA VAL A 37 -2.68 -0.63 -8.65
C VAL A 37 -2.57 -0.92 -10.15
N GLN A 38 -2.02 -2.08 -10.49
CA GLN A 38 -1.82 -2.49 -11.88
C GLN A 38 -2.23 -3.95 -12.11
N PRO A 39 -2.59 -4.31 -13.36
CA PRO A 39 -2.87 -5.68 -13.74
C PRO A 39 -1.72 -6.66 -13.43
N PRO A 40 -2.02 -7.96 -13.23
CA PRO A 40 -1.04 -8.96 -12.83
C PRO A 40 0.01 -9.29 -13.92
N GLU A 41 -0.16 -8.81 -15.16
CA GLU A 41 0.85 -8.99 -16.20
C GLU A 41 2.13 -8.16 -15.98
N VAL A 42 2.07 -7.17 -15.07
CA VAL A 42 3.22 -6.33 -14.70
C VAL A 42 3.79 -6.82 -13.36
N PRO A 43 5.12 -6.88 -13.18
CA PRO A 43 5.72 -7.26 -11.91
C PRO A 43 5.20 -6.39 -10.75
N ALA A 44 4.62 -7.06 -9.74
CA ALA A 44 4.16 -6.41 -8.53
C ALA A 44 5.33 -5.80 -7.74
N GLU A 45 5.07 -4.67 -7.07
CA GLU A 45 6.07 -4.07 -6.18
C GLU A 45 6.30 -4.96 -4.96
N ILE A 46 7.55 -5.02 -4.51
CA ILE A 46 7.92 -5.76 -3.30
C ILE A 46 7.86 -4.80 -2.12
N TRP A 47 6.99 -5.12 -1.18
CA TRP A 47 6.77 -4.33 0.02
C TRP A 47 7.36 -5.03 1.24
N THR A 48 8.22 -4.33 1.96
CA THR A 48 8.64 -4.72 3.30
C THR A 48 7.66 -4.17 4.33
N VAL A 49 7.06 -5.06 5.11
CA VAL A 49 6.19 -4.71 6.23
C VAL A 49 6.97 -4.87 7.53
N LYS A 50 6.99 -3.80 8.35
CA LYS A 50 7.71 -3.77 9.64
C LYS A 50 6.77 -3.33 10.75
N SER A 51 6.95 -3.85 11.94
CA SER A 51 6.23 -3.35 13.14
C SER A 51 6.93 -2.10 13.69
N THR A 52 6.14 -1.11 14.11
CA THR A 52 6.64 0.09 14.80
C THR A 52 6.31 0.11 16.28
N ASP A 53 5.12 -0.39 16.64
CA ASP A 53 4.59 -0.54 18.00
C ASP A 53 3.73 -1.83 18.07
N THR A 54 3.18 -2.16 19.23
CA THR A 54 2.17 -3.22 19.39
C THR A 54 1.02 -2.99 18.39
N ASP A 55 0.86 -3.92 17.46
CA ASP A 55 -0.17 -3.99 16.42
C ASP A 55 -0.14 -2.92 15.32
N LYS A 56 0.90 -2.08 15.24
CA LYS A 56 1.07 -1.09 14.16
C LYS A 56 2.19 -1.44 13.21
N PHE A 57 1.94 -1.20 11.93
CA PHE A 57 2.84 -1.58 10.85
C PHE A 57 3.13 -0.42 9.92
N ILE A 58 4.36 -0.36 9.42
CA ILE A 58 4.77 0.48 8.29
C ILE A 58 5.08 -0.41 7.10
N VAL A 59 4.86 0.13 5.90
CA VAL A 59 5.04 -0.56 4.64
C VAL A 59 6.00 0.27 3.78
N CYS A 60 7.08 -0.34 3.30
CA CYS A 60 8.09 0.36 2.50
C CYS A 60 8.43 -0.44 1.24
N ALA A 61 8.61 0.24 0.12
CA ALA A 61 9.04 -0.37 -1.13
C ALA A 61 10.52 -0.78 -1.04
N GLU A 62 10.84 -1.96 -1.55
CA GLU A 62 12.21 -2.44 -1.66
C GLU A 62 12.86 -1.88 -2.94
N ARG A 63 13.21 -0.59 -2.91
CA ARG A 63 13.92 0.07 -4.01
C ARG A 63 15.37 0.37 -3.65
N SER A 64 16.24 0.29 -4.65
CA SER A 64 17.68 0.53 -4.48
C SER A 64 17.94 1.91 -3.84
N PRO A 65 18.89 1.99 -2.88
CA PRO A 65 19.26 3.23 -2.19
C PRO A 65 19.59 4.41 -3.15
N PRO A 66 19.44 5.68 -2.70
CA PRO A 66 19.60 6.12 -1.32
C PRO A 66 18.33 6.16 -0.46
N SER A 67 17.15 5.87 -1.03
CA SER A 67 15.88 6.18 -0.37
C SER A 67 14.96 4.97 -0.27
N ASN A 68 14.65 4.55 0.95
CA ASN A 68 13.54 3.62 1.20
C ASN A 68 12.24 4.42 1.18
N TYR A 69 11.43 4.20 0.16
CA TYR A 69 10.13 4.83 -0.01
C TYR A 69 9.09 4.14 0.86
N CYS A 70 8.56 4.82 1.86
CA CYS A 70 7.56 4.24 2.76
C CYS A 70 6.20 4.88 2.59
N TRP A 71 5.15 4.09 2.81
CA TRP A 71 3.76 4.52 2.73
C TRP A 71 3.51 5.70 3.67
N ILE A 72 2.91 6.74 3.13
CA ILE A 72 2.39 7.89 3.83
C ILE A 72 0.96 8.16 3.38
N LEU A 73 0.14 8.72 4.27
CA LEU A 73 -1.18 9.21 3.91
C LEU A 73 -1.14 10.73 3.78
N LYS A 74 -1.56 11.26 2.63
CA LYS A 74 -1.61 12.70 2.35
C LYS A 74 -2.93 13.03 1.66
N GLU A 75 -3.71 13.93 2.25
CA GLU A 75 -5.01 14.36 1.69
C GLU A 75 -5.91 13.15 1.35
N ASN A 76 -5.90 12.13 2.21
CA ASN A 76 -6.54 10.81 2.02
C ASN A 76 -5.99 9.96 0.87
N GLY A 77 -5.06 10.42 0.03
CA GLY A 77 -4.35 9.57 -0.92
C GLY A 77 -3.21 8.79 -0.25
N LEU A 78 -2.97 7.56 -0.73
CA LEU A 78 -1.81 6.76 -0.34
C LEU A 78 -0.63 7.07 -1.26
N PHE A 79 0.45 7.58 -0.67
CA PHE A 79 1.69 7.87 -1.38
C PHE A 79 2.83 7.10 -0.74
N VAL A 80 3.98 7.08 -1.41
CA VAL A 80 5.26 6.80 -0.79
C VAL A 80 6.11 8.05 -0.68
N SER A 81 6.89 8.14 0.39
CA SER A 81 7.85 9.21 0.59
C SER A 81 9.19 8.67 1.06
N ALA A 82 10.25 9.32 0.57
CA ALA A 82 11.61 9.14 1.04
C ALA A 82 12.01 10.17 2.12
N THR A 83 11.24 11.25 2.27
CA THR A 83 11.59 12.40 3.11
C THR A 83 10.63 12.59 4.27
N SER A 84 9.40 12.09 4.15
CA SER A 84 8.38 12.18 5.20
C SER A 84 8.42 10.95 6.11
N PRO A 85 8.09 11.09 7.41
CA PRO A 85 7.91 9.95 8.29
C PRO A 85 6.82 9.00 7.77
N PRO A 86 7.01 7.67 7.84
CA PRO A 86 6.01 6.70 7.38
C PRO A 86 4.74 6.80 8.23
N THR A 87 3.59 6.59 7.59
CA THR A 87 2.32 6.42 8.29
C THR A 87 2.23 5.00 8.82
N ALA A 88 1.90 4.86 10.10
CA ALA A 88 1.66 3.57 10.73
C ALA A 88 0.19 3.18 10.54
N PHE A 89 -0.06 1.93 10.14
CA PHE A 89 -1.38 1.37 9.89
C PHE A 89 -1.67 0.20 10.82
N PHE A 90 -2.95 -0.07 11.06
CA PHE A 90 -3.39 -1.38 11.55
C PHE A 90 -3.67 -2.27 10.36
N ILE A 91 -3.24 -3.53 10.43
CA ILE A 91 -3.57 -4.54 9.42
C ILE A 91 -4.37 -5.64 10.12
N VAL A 92 -5.67 -5.68 9.83
CA VAL A 92 -6.64 -6.51 10.55
C VAL A 92 -7.16 -7.58 9.61
N GLN A 93 -7.05 -8.84 10.04
CA GLN A 93 -7.57 -9.96 9.27
C GLN A 93 -9.11 -9.89 9.19
N VAL A 94 -9.63 -10.10 7.99
CA VAL A 94 -11.06 -10.29 7.72
C VAL A 94 -11.29 -11.67 7.10
N GLU A 95 -12.47 -11.90 6.54
CA GLU A 95 -12.85 -13.19 5.96
C GLU A 95 -11.93 -13.62 4.78
N ASP A 96 -11.83 -14.94 4.59
CA ASP A 96 -11.16 -15.59 3.46
C ASP A 96 -9.67 -15.25 3.27
N GLY A 97 -8.98 -14.90 4.36
CA GLY A 97 -7.54 -14.61 4.34
C GLY A 97 -7.19 -13.20 3.83
N ASN A 98 -8.21 -12.37 3.57
CA ASN A 98 -8.02 -10.96 3.27
C ASN A 98 -7.76 -10.15 4.55
N VAL A 99 -7.27 -8.93 4.37
CA VAL A 99 -7.06 -7.97 5.45
C VAL A 99 -7.68 -6.61 5.10
N LEU A 100 -8.05 -5.86 6.13
CA LEU A 100 -8.26 -4.42 6.07
C LEU A 100 -6.99 -3.71 6.52
N ILE A 101 -6.58 -2.68 5.79
CA ILE A 101 -5.50 -1.78 6.20
C ILE A 101 -6.14 -0.48 6.66
N THR A 102 -6.13 -0.21 7.96
CA THR A 102 -6.87 0.92 8.56
C THR A 102 -5.94 1.98 9.14
N VAL A 103 -6.42 3.22 9.09
CA VAL A 103 -5.71 4.38 9.63
C VAL A 103 -5.97 4.48 11.14
N PRO A 104 -4.95 4.58 12.00
CA PRO A 104 -5.18 4.66 13.44
C PRO A 104 -6.04 5.86 13.84
N GLN A 105 -7.04 5.62 14.69
CA GLN A 105 -7.92 6.65 15.29
C GLN A 105 -8.78 7.43 14.28
N GLN A 106 -8.82 6.98 13.03
CA GLN A 106 -9.66 7.51 11.98
C GLN A 106 -10.40 6.29 11.45
N ASP A 107 -11.74 6.28 11.47
CA ASP A 107 -12.53 5.12 11.01
C ASP A 107 -12.47 4.96 9.48
N LEU A 108 -11.24 4.88 8.93
CA LEU A 108 -10.87 4.88 7.54
C LEU A 108 -10.05 3.63 7.20
N ALA A 109 -10.29 3.08 6.01
CA ALA A 109 -9.51 1.99 5.43
C ALA A 109 -8.96 2.37 4.05
N LEU A 110 -7.79 1.82 3.72
CA LEU A 110 -7.27 1.88 2.36
C LEU A 110 -8.25 1.19 1.41
N THR A 111 -8.67 1.95 0.41
CA THR A 111 -9.74 1.64 -0.52
C THR A 111 -9.20 1.85 -1.93
N LEU A 112 -9.38 0.87 -2.79
CA LEU A 112 -9.15 1.01 -4.23
C LEU A 112 -10.18 1.99 -4.81
N SER A 113 -9.71 3.08 -5.41
CA SER A 113 -10.55 4.07 -6.11
C SER A 113 -10.59 3.75 -7.60
N GLU A 114 -11.56 2.95 -8.07
CA GLU A 114 -11.67 2.60 -9.49
C GLU A 114 -12.15 3.75 -10.40
N GLU A 115 -12.83 4.75 -9.82
CA GLU A 115 -13.41 5.88 -10.56
C GLU A 115 -12.43 7.04 -10.79
N GLU A 116 -11.34 7.08 -10.01
CA GLU A 116 -10.28 8.07 -10.14
C GLU A 116 -9.10 7.36 -10.79
N LEU A 117 -8.65 7.80 -11.95
CA LEU A 117 -7.48 7.22 -12.62
C LEU A 117 -6.37 8.26 -12.66
N ASP A 118 -5.13 7.80 -12.61
CA ASP A 118 -3.97 8.65 -12.86
C ASP A 118 -3.83 8.99 -14.37
N GLU A 119 -2.74 9.66 -14.74
CA GLU A 119 -2.47 10.05 -16.13
C GLU A 119 -2.29 8.86 -17.09
N ASP A 120 -1.92 7.69 -16.55
CA ASP A 120 -1.71 6.45 -17.29
C ASP A 120 -2.96 5.54 -17.26
N GLY A 121 -4.06 5.99 -16.62
CA GLY A 121 -5.30 5.22 -16.53
C GLY A 121 -5.29 4.16 -15.43
N LEU A 122 -4.40 4.26 -14.45
CA LEU A 122 -4.24 3.33 -13.35
C LEU A 122 -4.92 3.86 -12.08
N PRO A 123 -5.69 3.03 -11.34
CA PRO A 123 -6.43 3.50 -10.19
C PRO A 123 -5.51 3.68 -8.97
N PRO A 124 -5.66 4.77 -8.20
CA PRO A 124 -4.95 5.01 -6.96
C PRO A 124 -5.64 4.36 -5.77
N ILE A 125 -4.96 4.44 -4.62
CA ILE A 125 -5.49 3.99 -3.34
C ILE A 125 -5.74 5.22 -2.46
N SER A 126 -6.92 5.26 -1.84
CA SER A 126 -7.32 6.33 -0.93
C SER A 126 -7.81 5.78 0.42
N ALA A 127 -7.83 6.60 1.47
CA ALA A 127 -8.40 6.26 2.76
C ALA A 127 -9.85 6.76 2.82
N ASN A 128 -10.80 5.83 2.87
CA ASN A 128 -12.24 6.12 2.93
C ASN A 128 -12.89 5.49 4.16
N PRO A 129 -14.08 5.96 4.59
CA PRO A 129 -14.81 5.37 5.70
C PRO A 129 -14.95 3.86 5.56
N ILE A 130 -14.72 3.13 6.66
CA ILE A 130 -14.80 1.67 6.67
C ILE A 130 -16.22 1.23 6.32
N ASN A 131 -16.35 0.44 5.25
CA ASN A 131 -17.60 -0.15 4.80
C ASN A 131 -17.49 -1.66 4.48
N PHE A 132 -16.30 -2.24 4.67
CA PHE A 132 -16.02 -3.67 4.46
C PHE A 132 -16.27 -4.18 3.02
N SER A 133 -16.38 -3.27 2.06
CA SER A 133 -16.48 -3.60 0.64
C SER A 133 -15.23 -4.33 0.14
N GLU A 134 -15.34 -5.03 -0.98
CA GLU A 134 -14.21 -5.73 -1.59
C GLU A 134 -13.06 -4.78 -1.96
N ASN A 135 -13.37 -3.52 -2.33
CA ASN A 135 -12.37 -2.50 -2.62
C ASN A 135 -11.54 -2.08 -1.40
N GLN A 136 -11.94 -2.45 -0.18
CA GLN A 136 -11.18 -2.21 1.06
C GLN A 136 -10.36 -3.43 1.50
N ARG A 137 -10.49 -4.56 0.80
CA ARG A 137 -9.88 -5.83 1.17
C ARG A 137 -8.60 -6.04 0.36
N TRP A 138 -7.56 -6.47 1.06
CA TRP A 138 -6.24 -6.67 0.48
C TRP A 138 -5.73 -8.07 0.82
N THR A 139 -4.90 -8.65 -0.05
CA THR A 139 -4.20 -9.91 0.19
C THR A 139 -2.69 -9.66 0.24
N PHE A 140 -2.03 -10.24 1.24
CA PHE A 140 -0.58 -10.19 1.42
C PHE A 140 0.01 -11.53 1.00
N GLN A 141 0.68 -11.57 -0.16
CA GLN A 141 1.36 -12.77 -0.64
C GLN A 141 2.82 -12.72 -0.19
N ALA A 142 3.20 -13.58 0.75
CA ALA A 142 4.56 -13.66 1.26
C ALA A 142 5.52 -14.19 0.18
N LEU A 143 6.71 -13.57 0.08
CA LEU A 143 7.72 -13.95 -0.92
C LEU A 143 8.77 -14.94 -0.38
N GLY A 144 8.76 -15.24 0.91
CA GLY A 144 9.74 -16.16 1.54
C GLY A 144 11.19 -15.67 1.44
N LEU A 145 11.37 -14.35 1.29
CA LEU A 145 12.66 -13.68 1.29
C LEU A 145 12.97 -13.31 2.75
N ASP A 146 13.90 -14.03 3.38
CA ASP A 146 14.41 -13.80 4.73
C ASP A 146 15.77 -13.08 4.70
#